data_AF-A0A1L9NYB0-F1
#
_entry.id   AF-A0A1L9NYB0-F1
#
_cell.length_a   1.000
_cell.length_b   1.000
_cell.length_c   1.000
_cell.angle_alpha   90.00
_cell.angle_beta   90.00
_cell.angle_gamma   90.00
#
_symmetry.space_group_name_H-M   'P 1'
#
loop_
_entity.id
_entity.type
_entity.pdbx_description
1 polymer ?
#
loop_
_entity_poly.entity_id
_entity_poly.type
_entity_poly.pdbx_seq_one_letter_code
_entity_poly.pdbx_strand_id
1 'polypeptide(L)'
;MRAAGTFGTYIQTQLFDFAFIASVILFGICLGTLIARMGVPRKATYMMGIGAAFFAFLGGSFDALENLTSFGLMQFENGIPQILAYIYSGFAALKFISLTIAMALALAALIMGVISKGLGMMRRPTAD
;
A
#
# COMPACT_ATOMS: atom_id res chain seq x y z
N MET A 1 12.41 -0.93 26.80
CA MET A 1 12.65 -2.13 25.96
C MET A 1 14.06 -2.67 26.07
N ARG A 2 15.10 -1.83 26.07
CA ARG A 2 16.48 -2.29 26.32
C ARG A 2 16.66 -2.77 27.77
N ALA A 3 16.21 -1.99 28.74
CA ALA A 3 16.21 -2.38 30.16
C ALA A 3 15.36 -3.61 30.47
N ALA A 4 14.34 -3.89 29.65
CA ALA A 4 13.45 -5.05 29.79
C ALA A 4 13.95 -6.31 29.06
N GLY A 5 15.12 -6.26 28.40
CA GLY A 5 15.69 -7.39 27.65
C GLY A 5 14.99 -7.75 26.34
N THR A 6 13.96 -7.00 25.91
CA THR A 6 13.12 -7.33 24.75
C THR A 6 13.59 -6.71 23.43
N PHE A 7 14.71 -5.98 23.45
CA PHE A 7 15.22 -5.28 22.27
C PHE A 7 15.58 -6.22 21.11
N GLY A 8 16.11 -7.42 21.40
CA GLY A 8 16.41 -8.42 20.38
C GLY A 8 15.17 -8.91 19.64
N THR A 9 14.10 -9.23 20.38
CA THR A 9 12.80 -9.60 19.80
C THR A 9 12.23 -8.49 18.93
N TYR A 10 12.33 -7.23 19.39
CA TYR A 10 11.86 -6.09 18.60
C TYR A 10 12.60 -5.94 17.28
N ILE A 11 13.93 -6.07 17.27
CA ILE A 11 14.74 -6.04 16.04
C ILE A 11 14.30 -7.16 15.08
N GLN A 12 14.10 -8.36 15.61
CA GLN A 12 13.63 -9.49 14.80
C GLN A 12 12.25 -9.20 14.20
N THR A 13 11.30 -8.70 14.99
CA THR A 13 9.96 -8.31 14.49
C THR A 13 10.06 -7.25 13.39
N GLN A 14 10.89 -6.23 13.60
CA GLN A 14 11.08 -5.16 12.61
C GLN A 14 11.66 -5.68 11.29
N LEU A 15 12.60 -6.62 11.33
CA LEU A 15 13.11 -7.26 10.12
C LEU A 15 12.00 -7.98 9.33
N PHE A 16 11.11 -8.69 10.04
CA PHE A 16 9.93 -9.29 9.41
C PHE A 16 8.98 -8.23 8.85
N ASP A 17 8.76 -7.12 9.57
CA ASP A 17 7.91 -6.03 9.11
C ASP A 17 8.46 -5.40 7.82
N PHE A 18 9.77 -5.12 7.73
CA PHE A 18 10.38 -4.62 6.49
C PHE A 18 10.26 -5.61 5.32
N ALA A 19 10.44 -6.91 5.57
CA ALA A 19 10.25 -7.93 4.55
C ALA A 19 8.78 -8.01 4.08
N PHE A 20 7.84 -7.88 5.01
CA PHE A 20 6.41 -7.82 4.71
C PHE A 20 6.06 -6.58 3.90
N ILE A 21 6.54 -5.40 4.29
CA ILE A 21 6.36 -4.14 3.56
C ILE A 21 6.90 -4.26 2.13
N ALA A 22 8.11 -4.80 1.95
CA ALA A 22 8.67 -5.04 0.62
C ALA A 22 7.78 -5.96 -0.23
N SER A 23 7.21 -6.99 0.39
CA SER A 23 6.28 -7.91 -0.26
C SER A 23 4.97 -7.23 -0.65
N VAL A 24 4.42 -6.35 0.21
CA VAL A 24 3.22 -5.56 -0.08
C VAL A 24 3.46 -4.58 -1.23
N ILE A 25 4.61 -3.91 -1.28
CA ILE A 25 4.99 -3.03 -2.38
C ILE A 25 5.06 -3.82 -3.68
N LEU A 26 5.77 -4.95 -3.69
CA LEU A 26 5.91 -5.79 -4.87
C LEU A 26 4.54 -6.29 -5.36
N PHE A 27 3.71 -6.78 -4.44
CA PHE A 27 2.36 -7.23 -4.75
C PHE A 27 1.51 -6.10 -5.34
N GLY A 28 1.53 -4.91 -4.71
CA GLY A 28 0.78 -3.74 -5.18
C GLY A 28 1.20 -3.29 -6.58
N ILE A 29 2.50 -3.28 -6.88
CA ILE A 29 3.02 -2.97 -8.22
C ILE A 29 2.57 -4.02 -9.23
N CYS A 30 2.75 -5.30 -8.93
CA CYS A 30 2.35 -6.41 -9.81
C CYS A 30 0.83 -6.40 -10.07
N LEU A 31 0.02 -6.23 -9.02
CA LEU A 31 -1.43 -6.18 -9.14
C LEU A 31 -1.90 -4.95 -9.91
N GLY A 32 -1.38 -3.76 -9.58
CA GLY A 32 -1.76 -2.52 -10.26
C GLY A 32 -1.38 -2.53 -11.74
N THR A 33 -0.19 -3.03 -12.08
CA THR A 33 0.23 -3.20 -13.48
C THR A 33 -0.58 -4.26 -14.21
N LEU A 34 -0.96 -5.37 -13.55
CA LEU A 34 -1.88 -6.36 -14.12
C LEU A 34 -3.24 -5.74 -14.44
N ILE A 35 -3.84 -5.00 -13.49
CA ILE A 35 -5.10 -4.27 -13.68
C ILE A 35 -4.96 -3.29 -14.86
N ALA A 36 -3.86 -2.56 -14.94
CA ALA A 36 -3.63 -1.61 -16.02
C ALA A 36 -3.60 -2.31 -17.39
N ARG A 37 -2.94 -3.48 -17.49
CA ARG A 37 -2.87 -4.29 -18.73
C ARG A 37 -4.20 -4.94 -19.10
N MET A 38 -5.09 -5.20 -18.15
CA MET A 38 -6.45 -5.67 -18.43
C MET A 38 -7.34 -4.56 -19.03
N GLY A 39 -7.02 -3.30 -18.77
CA GLY A 39 -7.67 -2.14 -19.38
C GLY A 39 -7.19 -1.85 -20.80
N VAL A 40 -7.97 -1.06 -21.55
CA VAL A 40 -7.48 -0.48 -22.80
C VAL A 40 -6.53 0.68 -22.44
N PRO A 41 -5.34 0.77 -23.07
CA PRO A 41 -4.40 1.86 -22.81
C PRO A 41 -5.07 3.24 -22.88
N ARG A 42 -4.70 4.13 -21.96
CA ARG A 42 -5.22 5.50 -21.82
C ARG A 42 -6.72 5.62 -21.46
N LYS A 43 -7.41 4.52 -21.13
CA LYS A 43 -8.74 4.58 -20.51
C LYS A 43 -8.63 4.64 -18.98
N ALA A 44 -9.75 4.99 -18.33
CA ALA A 44 -9.83 5.14 -16.88
C ALA A 44 -9.28 3.91 -16.13
N THR A 45 -9.60 2.69 -16.55
CA THR A 45 -9.12 1.45 -15.92
C THR A 45 -7.60 1.28 -15.98
N TYR A 46 -6.96 1.71 -17.07
CA TYR A 46 -5.50 1.74 -17.19
C TYR A 46 -4.90 2.69 -16.16
N MET A 47 -5.40 3.93 -16.11
CA MET A 47 -4.90 4.95 -15.19
C MET A 47 -5.11 4.58 -13.73
N MET A 48 -6.24 3.93 -13.40
CA MET A 48 -6.51 3.42 -12.06
C MET A 48 -5.54 2.30 -11.65
N GLY A 49 -5.20 1.39 -12.56
CA GLY A 49 -4.19 0.35 -12.27
C GLY A 49 -2.81 0.93 -12.01
N ILE A 50 -2.35 1.88 -12.84
CA ILE A 50 -1.09 2.59 -12.64
C ILE A 50 -1.11 3.39 -11.33
N GLY A 51 -2.21 4.09 -11.05
CA GLY A 51 -2.39 4.80 -9.79
C GLY A 51 -2.36 3.88 -8.58
N ALA A 52 -3.02 2.72 -8.65
CA ALA A 52 -2.99 1.72 -7.58
C ALA A 52 -1.55 1.23 -7.28
N ALA A 53 -0.77 0.93 -8.33
CA ALA A 53 0.64 0.55 -8.17
C ALA A 53 1.47 1.67 -7.52
N PHE A 54 1.30 2.91 -7.99
CA PHE A 54 2.01 4.07 -7.46
C PHE A 54 1.69 4.33 -5.97
N PHE A 55 0.40 4.32 -5.61
CA PHE A 55 -0.01 4.56 -4.23
C PHE A 55 0.31 3.37 -3.30
N ALA A 56 0.36 2.14 -3.79
CA ALA A 56 0.84 0.99 -3.02
C ALA A 56 2.34 1.14 -2.70
N PHE A 57 3.15 1.57 -3.68
CA PHE A 57 4.56 1.88 -3.47
C PHE A 57 4.76 3.01 -2.43
N LEU A 58 4.02 4.12 -2.56
CA LEU A 58 4.08 5.21 -1.59
C LEU A 58 3.65 4.76 -0.20
N GLY A 59 2.55 4.01 -0.10
CA GLY A 59 2.03 3.49 1.17
C GLY A 59 3.04 2.61 1.89
N GLY A 60 3.64 1.65 1.20
CA GLY A 60 4.70 0.82 1.78
C GLY A 60 5.97 1.61 2.11
N SER A 61 6.33 2.62 1.32
CA SER A 61 7.47 3.50 1.63
C SER A 61 7.24 4.30 2.92
N PHE A 62 6.03 4.83 3.12
CA PHE A 62 5.68 5.50 4.37
C PHE A 62 5.64 4.55 5.55
N ASP A 63 5.20 3.30 5.36
CA ASP A 63 5.25 2.25 6.39
C ASP A 63 6.70 1.94 6.81
N ALA A 64 7.61 1.85 5.83
CA ALA A 64 9.02 1.64 6.10
C ALA A 64 9.64 2.82 6.88
N LEU A 65 9.28 4.07 6.53
CA LEU A 65 9.75 5.27 7.23
C LEU A 65 9.17 5.40 8.65
N GLU A 66 7.90 5.03 8.84
CA GLU A 66 7.28 4.94 10.15
C GLU A 66 8.04 3.94 11.04
N ASN A 67 8.26 2.73 10.54
CA ASN A 67 8.98 1.67 11.25
C ASN A 67 10.43 2.09 11.53
N LEU A 68 11.11 2.76 10.59
CA LEU A 68 12.44 3.31 10.83
C LEU A 68 12.44 4.37 11.95
N THR A 69 11.44 5.25 11.96
CA THR A 69 11.30 6.30 12.99
C THR A 69 11.02 5.68 14.36
N SER A 70 10.34 4.53 14.42
CA SER A 70 10.04 3.84 15.67
C SER A 70 11.30 3.41 16.46
N PHE A 71 12.41 3.12 15.78
CA PHE A 71 13.70 2.89 16.46
C PHE A 71 14.20 4.11 17.25
N GLY A 72 13.95 5.31 16.73
CA GLY A 72 14.29 6.56 17.41
C GLY A 72 13.42 6.79 18.65
N LEU A 73 12.13 6.46 18.55
CA LEU A 73 11.20 6.56 19.68
C LEU A 73 11.60 5.67 20.87
N MET A 74 12.23 4.52 20.59
CA MET A 74 12.62 3.55 21.62
C MET A 74 13.79 3.95 22.50
N GLN A 75 14.46 5.04 22.16
CA GLN A 75 15.56 5.58 22.97
C GLN A 75 15.05 6.30 24.22
N PHE A 76 13.75 6.63 24.27
CA PHE A 76 13.16 7.41 25.33
C PHE A 76 12.32 6.54 26.27
N GLU A 77 12.63 6.58 27.57
CA GLU A 77 11.93 5.79 28.58
C GLU A 77 10.85 6.58 29.33
N ASN A 78 11.04 7.90 29.50
CA ASN A 78 10.19 8.75 30.36
C ASN A 78 9.28 9.72 29.58
N GLY A 79 9.35 9.72 28.25
CA GLY A 79 8.53 10.59 27.40
C GLY A 79 9.08 10.73 25.99
N ILE A 80 8.21 10.60 24.98
CA ILE A 80 8.57 10.75 23.58
C ILE A 80 8.64 12.24 23.22
N PRO A 81 9.72 12.73 22.58
CA PRO A 81 9.78 14.10 22.08
C PRO A 81 8.64 14.38 21.09
N GLN A 82 7.90 15.47 21.31
CA GLN A 82 6.71 15.80 20.53
C GLN A 82 6.96 15.86 19.01
N ILE A 83 8.12 16.38 18.60
CA ILE A 83 8.51 16.45 17.19
C ILE A 83 8.63 15.05 16.55
N LEU A 84 9.23 14.09 17.27
CA LEU A 84 9.35 12.71 16.78
C LEU A 84 8.00 12.02 16.73
N ALA A 85 7.11 12.30 17.70
CA ALA A 85 5.74 11.82 17.67
C ALA A 85 4.99 12.32 16.41
N TYR A 86 5.14 13.60 16.05
CA TYR A 86 4.53 14.16 14.83
C TYR A 86 5.11 13.56 13.55
N ILE A 87 6.43 13.33 13.48
CA ILE A 87 7.05 12.68 12.32
C ILE A 87 6.52 11.25 12.16
N TYR A 88 6.56 10.46 13.24
CA TYR A 88 6.07 9.08 13.24
C TYR A 88 4.59 9.00 12.84
N SER A 89 3.73 9.80 13.47
CA SER A 89 2.30 9.83 13.16
C SER A 89 2.00 10.40 11.77
N GLY A 90 2.82 11.31 11.27
CA GLY A 90 2.75 11.81 9.89
C GLY A 90 3.00 10.72 8.87
N PHE A 91 4.04 9.89 9.05
CA PHE A 91 4.27 8.73 8.20
C PHE A 91 3.13 7.72 8.28
N ALA A 92 2.63 7.43 9.49
CA ALA A 92 1.48 6.55 9.67
C ALA A 92 0.22 7.05 8.92
N ALA A 93 -0.09 8.36 9.03
CA ALA A 93 -1.22 8.95 8.32
C ALA A 93 -1.05 8.89 6.79
N LEU A 94 0.13 9.24 6.28
CA LEU A 94 0.43 9.20 4.84
C LEU A 94 0.39 7.77 4.30
N LYS A 95 0.83 6.77 5.07
CA LYS A 95 0.68 5.35 4.77
C LYS A 95 -0.79 4.99 4.56
N PHE A 96 -1.63 5.28 5.56
CA PHE A 96 -3.05 4.90 5.49
C PHE A 96 -3.78 5.60 4.35
N ILE A 97 -3.52 6.88 4.11
CA ILE A 97 -4.08 7.62 2.96
C ILE A 97 -3.66 6.94 1.65
N SER A 98 -2.36 6.67 1.49
CA SER A 98 -1.82 6.07 0.26
C SER A 98 -2.39 4.67 0.02
N LEU A 99 -2.37 3.79 1.02
CA LEU A 99 -2.91 2.43 0.89
C LEU A 99 -4.43 2.44 0.64
N THR A 100 -5.17 3.35 1.27
CA THR A 100 -6.62 3.51 1.04
C THR A 100 -6.88 3.90 -0.41
N ILE A 101 -6.14 4.87 -0.95
CA ILE A 101 -6.26 5.27 -2.35
C ILE A 101 -5.88 4.10 -3.28
N ALA A 102 -4.80 3.38 -2.98
CA ALA A 102 -4.38 2.23 -3.78
C ALA A 102 -5.48 1.15 -3.87
N MET A 103 -6.06 0.78 -2.72
CA MET A 103 -7.15 -0.19 -2.64
C MET A 103 -8.42 0.32 -3.35
N ALA A 104 -8.78 1.59 -3.17
CA ALA A 104 -9.95 2.17 -3.81
C ALA A 104 -9.82 2.17 -5.34
N LEU A 105 -8.65 2.55 -5.87
CA LEU A 105 -8.38 2.52 -7.31
C LEU A 105 -8.40 1.10 -7.88
N ALA A 106 -7.76 0.14 -7.18
CA ALA A 106 -7.76 -1.25 -7.60
C ALA A 106 -9.20 -1.82 -7.64
N LEU A 107 -9.98 -1.58 -6.58
CA LEU A 107 -11.37 -2.04 -6.50
C LEU A 107 -12.25 -1.41 -7.59
N ALA A 108 -12.15 -0.08 -7.79
CA ALA A 108 -12.89 0.62 -8.82
C ALA A 108 -12.55 0.10 -10.23
N ALA A 109 -11.28 -0.17 -10.50
CA ALA A 109 -10.84 -0.74 -11.78
C ALA A 109 -11.36 -2.16 -12.00
N LEU A 110 -11.37 -3.00 -10.96
CA LEU A 110 -11.94 -4.36 -11.03
C LEU A 110 -13.45 -4.33 -11.28
N ILE A 111 -14.20 -3.49 -10.56
CA ILE A 111 -15.65 -3.33 -10.74
C ILE A 111 -15.96 -2.90 -12.18
N MET A 112 -15.27 -1.87 -12.68
CA MET A 112 -15.46 -1.43 -14.06
C MET A 112 -15.07 -2.50 -15.08
N GLY A 113 -14.01 -3.26 -14.81
CA GLY A 113 -13.59 -4.37 -15.66
C GLY A 113 -14.66 -5.48 -15.75
N VAL A 114 -15.27 -5.85 -14.63
CA VAL A 114 -16.36 -6.84 -14.56
C VAL A 114 -17.60 -6.33 -15.28
N ILE A 115 -18.04 -5.10 -15.01
CA ILE A 115 -19.20 -4.48 -15.67
C ILE A 115 -19.00 -4.43 -17.19
N SER A 116 -17.80 -4.01 -17.64
CA SER A 116 -17.50 -3.89 -19.06
C SER A 116 -17.52 -5.25 -19.77
N LYS A 117 -16.97 -6.30 -19.15
CA LYS A 117 -17.03 -7.66 -19.71
C LYS A 117 -18.45 -8.23 -19.69
N GLY A 118 -19.20 -8.04 -18.60
CA GLY A 118 -20.58 -8.49 -18.49
C GLY A 118 -21.50 -7.86 -19.55
N LEU A 119 -21.39 -6.54 -19.74
CA LEU A 119 -22.11 -5.82 -20.79
C LEU A 119 -21.70 -6.27 -22.20
N GLY A 120 -20.42 -6.58 -22.42
CA GLY A 120 -19.92 -7.11 -23.69
C GLY A 120 -20.45 -8.51 -24.02
N MET A 121 -20.63 -9.36 -23.01
CA MET A 121 -21.23 -10.70 -23.18
C MET A 121 -22.73 -10.61 -23.53
N MET A 122 -23.47 -9.69 -22.91
CA MET A 122 -24.90 -9.46 -23.22
C MET A 122 -25.14 -8.81 -24.58
N ARG A 123 -24.15 -8.09 -25.11
CA ARG A 123 -24.21 -7.44 -26.43
C ARG A 123 -23.73 -8.31 -27.59
N ARG A 124 -23.34 -9.58 -27.37
CA ARG A 124 -23.13 -10.49 -28.50
C ARG A 124 -24.45 -10.60 -29.25
N PRO A 125 -24.54 -10.15 -30.51
CA PRO A 125 -25.70 -10.47 -31.32
C PRO A 125 -25.72 -11.99 -31.43
N THR A 126 -26.84 -12.60 -31.03
CA THR A 126 -27.30 -13.80 -31.71
C THR A 126 -27.49 -13.41 -33.17
N ALA A 127 -26.42 -13.51 -33.96
CA ALA A 127 -26.47 -13.41 -35.41
C ALA A 127 -25.87 -14.73 -35.91
N ASP A 128 -26.81 -15.60 -36.28
CA ASP A 128 -26.81 -16.68 -37.27
C ASP A 128 -25.64 -17.69 -37.27
#